data_AF-A0A4Y8PZ93-F1
#
_entry.id   AF-A0A4Y8PZ93-F1
#
_cell.length_a   1.000
_cell.length_b   1.000
_cell.length_c   1.000
_cell.angle_alpha   90.00
_cell.angle_beta   90.00
_cell.angle_gamma   90.00
#
_symmetry.space_group_name_H-M   'P 1'
#
loop_
_entity.id
_entity.type
_entity.pdbx_description
1 polymer ?
#
loop_
_entity_poly.entity_id
_entity_poly.type
_entity_poly.pdbx_seq_one_letter_code
_entity_poly.pdbx_strand_id
1 'polypeptide(L)'
;MRKLTLQDIKSKSQKTNGEINRAVVAFREKTKDQGWDMSRIRPRSNDEIKALNYIARTTLRNGLKTGSIQYDNERRVLVVDRYTKG
;
A
#
# COMPACT_ATOMS: atom_id res chain seq x y z
N MET A 1 -9.64 20.76 -28.26
CA MET A 1 -9.35 20.15 -26.95
C MET A 1 -9.67 21.17 -25.85
N ARG A 2 -10.53 20.83 -24.88
CA ARG A 2 -10.82 21.72 -23.74
C ARG A 2 -9.62 21.74 -22.78
N LYS A 3 -9.14 22.92 -22.39
CA LYS A 3 -8.10 23.09 -21.38
C LYS A 3 -8.72 22.85 -20.00
N LEU A 4 -8.21 21.88 -19.25
CA LEU A 4 -8.61 21.61 -17.86
C LEU A 4 -7.75 22.45 -16.93
N THR A 5 -8.35 23.03 -15.89
CA THR A 5 -7.60 23.74 -14.86
C THR A 5 -6.94 22.75 -13.89
N LEU A 6 -5.94 23.19 -13.11
CA LEU A 6 -5.31 22.36 -12.09
C LEU A 6 -6.32 21.87 -11.03
N GLN A 7 -7.35 22.67 -10.74
CA GLN A 7 -8.44 22.28 -9.84
C GLN A 7 -9.33 21.18 -10.46
N ASP A 8 -9.60 21.26 -11.77
CA ASP A 8 -10.36 20.22 -12.48
C ASP A 8 -9.61 18.88 -12.53
N ILE A 9 -8.29 18.93 -12.66
CA ILE A 9 -7.43 17.72 -12.65
C ILE A 9 -7.43 17.09 -11.25
N LYS A 10 -7.26 17.89 -10.19
CA LYS A 10 -7.31 17.39 -8.80
C LYS A 10 -8.66 16.77 -8.45
N SER A 11 -9.75 17.45 -8.78
CA SER A 11 -11.10 16.97 -8.49
C SER A 11 -11.44 15.69 -9.26
N LYS A 12 -11.04 15.58 -10.52
CA LYS A 12 -11.14 14.33 -11.28
C LYS A 12 -10.33 13.21 -10.64
N SER A 13 -9.06 13.45 -10.33
CA SER A 13 -8.19 12.44 -9.70
C SER A 13 -8.77 11.93 -8.38
N GLN A 14 -9.29 12.81 -7.54
CA GLN A 14 -9.92 12.43 -6.27
C GLN A 14 -11.18 11.60 -6.46
N LYS A 15 -12.05 11.96 -7.41
CA LYS A 15 -13.26 11.18 -7.74
C LYS A 15 -12.91 9.79 -8.28
N THR A 16 -11.98 9.71 -9.23
CA THR A 16 -11.53 8.43 -9.79
C THR A 16 -10.90 7.53 -8.73
N ASN A 17 -10.12 8.09 -7.79
CA ASN A 17 -9.55 7.31 -6.68
C ASN A 17 -10.63 6.71 -5.78
N GLY A 18 -11.72 7.44 -5.51
CA GLY A 18 -12.85 6.93 -4.72
C GLY A 18 -13.56 5.76 -5.39
N GLU A 19 -13.80 5.86 -6.69
CA GLU A 19 -14.44 4.80 -7.50
C GLU A 19 -13.55 3.56 -7.63
N ILE A 20 -12.25 3.75 -7.90
CA ILE A 20 -11.26 2.66 -7.96
C ILE A 20 -11.21 1.94 -6.61
N ASN A 21 -11.14 2.68 -5.50
CA ASN A 21 -11.09 2.07 -4.18
C ASN A 21 -12.35 1.24 -3.88
N ARG A 22 -13.54 1.74 -4.23
CA ARG A 22 -14.79 0.97 -4.10
C ARG A 22 -14.79 -0.29 -4.95
N ALA A 23 -14.34 -0.20 -6.20
CA ALA A 23 -14.25 -1.35 -7.10
C ALA A 23 -13.27 -2.41 -6.57
N VAL A 24 -12.11 -1.98 -6.03
CA VAL A 24 -11.12 -2.87 -5.43
C VAL A 24 -11.66 -3.56 -4.17
N VAL A 25 -12.41 -2.85 -3.32
CA VAL A 25 -13.04 -3.44 -2.13
C VAL A 25 -14.11 -4.46 -2.53
N ALA A 26 -15.01 -4.10 -3.44
CA ALA A 26 -16.07 -5.00 -3.92
C ALA A 26 -15.48 -6.26 -4.60
N PHE A 27 -14.36 -6.10 -5.33
CA PHE A 27 -13.64 -7.23 -5.90
C PHE A 27 -13.06 -8.14 -4.80
N ARG A 28 -12.39 -7.56 -3.78
CA ARG A 28 -11.81 -8.33 -2.67
C ARG A 28 -12.86 -9.15 -1.91
N GLU A 29 -14.00 -8.54 -1.61
CA GLU A 29 -15.12 -9.22 -0.94
C GLU A 29 -15.60 -10.42 -1.76
N LYS A 30 -15.85 -10.23 -3.06
CA LYS A 30 -16.24 -11.32 -3.97
C LYS A 30 -15.19 -12.42 -4.09
N THR A 31 -13.91 -12.07 -4.16
CA THR A 31 -12.83 -13.07 -4.30
C THR A 31 -12.66 -13.93 -3.05
N LYS A 32 -12.96 -13.38 -1.86
CA LYS A 32 -12.90 -14.11 -0.61
C LYS A 32 -13.96 -15.22 -0.55
N ASP A 33 -15.17 -14.92 -1.00
CA ASP A 33 -16.30 -15.87 -0.99
C ASP A 33 -16.15 -16.96 -2.07
N GLN A 34 -15.46 -16.65 -3.18
CA GLN A 34 -15.21 -17.60 -4.27
C GLN A 34 -13.99 -18.50 -4.07
N GLY A 35 -13.34 -18.45 -2.90
CA GLY A 35 -12.16 -19.26 -2.62
C GLY A 35 -10.98 -18.96 -3.56
N TRP A 36 -10.94 -17.76 -4.14
CA TRP A 36 -9.74 -17.27 -4.82
C TRP A 36 -8.69 -17.05 -3.73
N ASP A 37 -7.92 -18.09 -3.46
CA ASP A 37 -6.71 -17.96 -2.70
C ASP A 37 -5.85 -16.92 -3.43
N MET A 38 -5.63 -15.78 -2.79
CA MET A 38 -4.73 -14.74 -3.29
C MET A 38 -3.26 -15.23 -3.30
N SER A 39 -3.02 -16.52 -3.12
CA SER A 39 -1.74 -17.16 -3.35
C SER A 39 -1.32 -16.98 -4.80
N ARG A 40 -0.04 -16.65 -4.94
CA ARG A 40 0.57 -16.52 -6.26
C ARG A 40 0.81 -17.91 -6.84
N ILE A 41 0.30 -18.13 -8.05
CA ILE A 41 0.54 -19.34 -8.82
C ILE A 41 1.94 -19.33 -9.48
N ARG A 42 2.55 -18.15 -9.66
CA ARG A 42 3.85 -17.98 -10.35
C ARG A 42 4.90 -17.22 -9.52
N PRO A 43 6.20 -17.44 -9.73
CA PRO A 43 7.28 -16.63 -9.15
C PRO A 43 7.22 -15.16 -9.60
N ARG A 44 7.74 -14.24 -8.77
CA ARG A 44 7.79 -12.79 -9.07
C ARG A 44 8.75 -12.52 -10.22
N SER A 45 8.42 -11.57 -11.07
CA SER A 45 9.38 -11.07 -12.05
C SER A 45 10.45 -10.22 -11.35
N ASN A 46 11.61 -10.06 -11.99
CA ASN A 46 12.69 -9.23 -11.44
C ASN A 46 12.26 -7.77 -11.22
N ASP A 47 11.44 -7.23 -12.13
CA ASP A 47 10.94 -5.85 -12.01
C ASP A 47 9.93 -5.71 -10.87
N GLU A 48 9.08 -6.72 -10.66
CA GLU A 48 8.17 -6.76 -9.52
C GLU A 48 8.95 -6.80 -8.20
N ILE A 49 10.01 -7.61 -8.12
CA ILE A 49 10.88 -7.68 -6.94
C ILE A 49 11.53 -6.32 -6.67
N LYS A 50 12.06 -5.66 -7.70
CA LYS A 50 12.64 -4.30 -7.57
C LYS A 50 11.61 -3.30 -7.06
N ALA A 51 10.40 -3.31 -7.60
CA ALA A 51 9.32 -2.42 -7.18
C ALA A 51 8.94 -2.67 -5.71
N LEU A 52 8.76 -3.94 -5.30
CA LEU A 52 8.43 -4.28 -3.92
C LEU A 52 9.55 -3.90 -2.95
N ASN A 53 10.81 -4.12 -3.32
CA ASN A 53 11.96 -3.70 -2.51
C ASN A 53 12.02 -2.18 -2.36
N TYR A 54 11.74 -1.44 -3.43
CA TYR A 54 11.67 0.02 -3.37
C TYR A 54 10.57 0.50 -2.43
N ILE A 55 9.36 -0.08 -2.53
CA ILE A 55 8.24 0.23 -1.65
C ILE A 55 8.62 -0.06 -0.20
N ALA A 56 9.13 -1.25 0.09
CA ALA A 56 9.53 -1.66 1.44
C ALA A 56 10.58 -0.71 2.05
N ARG A 57 11.61 -0.35 1.30
CA ARG A 57 12.65 0.61 1.74
C ARG A 57 12.06 1.98 2.04
N THR A 58 11.15 2.45 1.19
CA THR A 58 10.51 3.76 1.35
C THR A 58 9.59 3.77 2.56
N THR A 59 8.79 2.72 2.74
CA THR A 59 7.93 2.54 3.92
C THR A 59 8.75 2.49 5.20
N LEU A 60 9.85 1.73 5.24
CA LEU A 60 10.74 1.66 6.41
C LEU A 60 11.34 3.03 6.74
N ARG A 61 11.92 3.72 5.75
CA ARG A 61 12.53 5.03 5.96
C ARG A 61 11.52 6.06 6.44
N ASN A 62 10.31 6.06 5.89
CA ASN A 62 9.25 6.97 6.33
C ASN A 62 8.75 6.60 7.73
N GLY A 63 8.66 5.31 8.05
CA GLY A 63 8.29 4.83 9.38
C GLY A 63 9.28 5.29 10.45
N LEU A 64 10.58 5.14 10.17
CA LEU A 64 11.65 5.63 11.05
C LEU A 64 11.60 7.16 11.23
N LYS A 65 11.36 7.92 10.15
CA LYS A 65 11.26 9.39 10.22
C LYS A 65 10.07 9.88 11.03
N THR A 66 8.94 9.18 10.94
CA THR A 66 7.70 9.53 11.65
C THR A 66 7.67 9.00 13.08
N GLY A 67 8.66 8.18 13.46
CA GLY A 67 8.71 7.51 14.75
C GLY A 67 7.76 6.31 14.87
N SER A 68 7.05 5.92 13.81
CA SER A 68 6.13 4.77 13.80
C SER A 68 6.84 3.40 13.68
N ILE A 69 8.13 3.44 13.34
CA ILE A 69 9.04 2.30 13.42
C ILE A 69 10.20 2.76 14.28
N GLN A 70 10.53 2.01 15.32
CA GLN A 70 11.60 2.32 16.24
C GLN A 70 12.41 1.07 16.53
N TYR A 71 13.70 1.24 16.78
CA TYR A 71 14.54 0.15 17.24
C TYR A 71 14.72 0.28 18.75
N ASP A 72 14.24 -0.71 19.48
CA ASP A 72 14.45 -0.82 20.93
C ASP A 72 15.84 -1.42 21.17
N ASN A 73 16.76 -0.60 21.68
CA ASN A 73 18.14 -0.99 21.92
C ASN A 73 18.30 -1.98 23.08
N GLU A 74 17.43 -1.93 24.08
CA GLU A 74 17.50 -2.80 25.26
C GLU A 74 17.07 -4.21 24.90
N ARG A 75 15.96 -4.32 24.18
CA ARG A 75 15.40 -5.60 23.74
C ARG A 75 16.00 -6.10 22.43
N ARG A 76 16.73 -5.25 21.71
CA ARG A 76 17.30 -5.51 20.37
C ARG A 76 16.24 -5.93 19.35
N VAL A 77 15.08 -5.26 19.37
CA VAL A 77 13.95 -5.57 18.49
C VAL A 77 13.50 -4.32 17.72
N LEU A 78 13.06 -4.54 16.48
CA LEU A 78 12.38 -3.52 15.70
C LEU A 78 10.90 -3.49 16.11
N VAL A 79 10.48 -2.39 16.72
CA VAL A 79 9.11 -2.11 17.11
C VAL A 79 8.42 -1.38 15.97
N VAL A 80 7.23 -1.84 15.60
CA VAL A 80 6.38 -1.22 14.59
C VAL A 80 5.02 -0.98 15.21
N ASP A 81 4.66 0.29 15.38
CA ASP A 81 3.48 0.72 16.16
C ASP A 81 2.18 0.08 15.67
N ARG A 82 2.09 -0.16 14.36
CA ARG A 82 0.92 -0.81 13.74
C ARG A 82 0.68 -2.25 14.24
N TYR A 83 1.72 -2.92 14.70
CA TYR A 83 1.68 -4.33 15.12
C TYR A 83 1.88 -4.50 16.62
N THR A 84 2.27 -3.45 17.34
CA THR A 84 2.21 -3.44 18.81
C THR A 84 0.75 -3.35 19.21
N LYS A 85 0.17 -4.47 19.67
CA LYS A 85 -1.15 -4.44 20.30
C LYS A 85 -1.07 -3.59 21.58
N GLY A 86 -1.74 -2.45 21.56
CA GLY A 86 -2.12 -1.63 22.70
C GLY A 86 -3.61 -1.33 22.58
#